data_AF-A0A376RBG9-F1
#
_entry.id   AF-A0A376RBG9-F1
#
_cell.length_a   1.000
_cell.length_b   1.000
_cell.length_c   1.000
_cell.angle_alpha   90.00
_cell.angle_beta   90.00
_cell.angle_gamma   90.00
#
_symmetry.space_group_name_H-M   'P 1'
#
loop_
_entity.id
_entity.type
_entity.pdbx_description
1 polymer ?
#
loop_
_entity_poly.entity_id
_entity_poly.type
_entity_poly.pdbx_seq_one_letter_code
_entity_poly.pdbx_strand_id
1 'polypeptide(L)' 'MDDSSIDYTLPLAGEYPVSSAVVLCFRTQIFVTRSDVVLVSGIHRGEPKIVGRYDSLGNSLGA' A
#
# COMPACT_ATOMS: atom_id res chain seq x y z
N MET A 1 11.26 -11.59 9.24
CA MET A 1 10.30 -10.72 9.95
C MET A 1 9.93 -11.45 11.22
N ASP A 2 10.03 -10.78 12.35
CA ASP A 2 9.45 -11.27 13.60
C ASP A 2 7.94 -10.99 13.55
N ASP A 3 7.11 -12.01 13.69
CA ASP A 3 5.65 -11.91 13.67
C ASP A 3 5.05 -11.64 15.05
N SER A 4 5.88 -11.65 16.10
CA SER A 4 5.45 -11.34 17.46
C SER A 4 5.36 -9.83 17.74
N SER A 5 5.99 -9.00 16.89
CA SER A 5 6.02 -7.54 17.01
C SER A 5 5.16 -6.85 15.96
N ILE A 6 4.64 -5.66 16.29
CA ILE A 6 3.92 -4.82 15.32
C ILE A 6 4.87 -4.33 14.22
N ASP A 7 4.45 -4.47 12.98
CA ASP A 7 5.14 -4.15 11.74
C ASP A 7 5.16 -2.63 11.43
N TYR A 8 5.83 -1.82 12.26
CA TYR A 8 6.00 -0.38 11.99
C TYR A 8 6.88 -0.10 10.77
N THR A 9 7.87 -0.97 10.52
CA THR A 9 8.74 -0.92 9.35
C THR A 9 9.05 -2.35 8.88
N LEU A 10 9.42 -2.50 7.62
CA LEU A 10 9.85 -3.76 7.03
C LEU A 10 11.33 -3.64 6.61
N PRO A 11 12.26 -4.45 7.15
CA PRO A 11 13.65 -4.47 6.69
C PRO A 11 13.79 -4.79 5.20
N LEU A 12 14.71 -4.09 4.55
CA LEU A 12 15.17 -4.32 3.19
C LEU A 12 16.67 -4.65 3.21
N ALA A 13 17.12 -5.50 2.29
CA ALA A 13 18.53 -5.80 2.16
C ALA A 13 19.25 -4.68 1.40
N GLY A 14 20.35 -4.17 1.97
CA GLY A 14 21.16 -3.07 1.41
C GLY A 14 20.76 -1.68 1.91
N GLU A 15 21.50 -0.68 1.46
CA GLU A 15 21.26 0.74 1.78
C GLU A 15 20.68 1.47 0.57
N TYR A 16 19.68 2.31 0.81
CA TYR A 16 19.01 3.11 -0.21
C TYR A 16 18.81 4.54 0.31
N PRO A 17 18.72 5.55 -0.58
CA PRO A 17 18.45 6.92 -0.17
C PRO A 17 17.14 7.03 0.62
N VAL A 18 17.16 7.81 1.71
CA VAL A 18 15.95 8.11 2.48
C VAL A 18 14.87 8.70 1.56
N SER A 19 13.61 8.37 1.83
CA SER A 19 12.44 8.78 1.03
C SER A 19 12.35 8.14 -0.37
N SER A 20 13.18 7.15 -0.70
CA SER A 20 12.95 6.30 -1.88
C SER A 20 11.65 5.51 -1.74
N ALA A 21 10.86 5.44 -2.82
CA ALA A 21 9.65 4.64 -2.86
C ALA A 21 9.96 3.13 -2.97
N VAL A 22 9.05 2.29 -2.47
CA VAL A 22 9.17 0.82 -2.49
C VAL A 22 7.90 0.22 -3.07
N VAL A 23 8.03 -0.78 -3.95
CA VAL A 23 6.92 -1.54 -4.53
C VAL A 23 7.06 -3.01 -4.13
N LEU A 24 6.02 -3.58 -3.52
CA LEU A 24 5.93 -5.01 -3.19
C LEU A 24 4.66 -5.60 -3.81
N CYS A 25 4.69 -6.90 -4.14
CA CYS A 25 3.52 -7.66 -4.57
C CYS A 25 3.59 -9.07 -3.97
N PHE A 26 2.65 -9.40 -3.11
CA PHE A 26 2.59 -10.67 -2.40
C PHE A 26 1.13 -11.02 -2.06
N ARG A 27 0.90 -12.26 -1.63
CA ARG A 27 -0.42 -12.70 -1.18
C ARG A 27 -0.76 -12.01 0.14
N THR A 28 -1.84 -11.23 0.16
CA THR A 28 -2.32 -10.53 1.35
C THR A 28 -3.80 -10.80 1.60
N GLN A 29 -4.24 -10.52 2.83
CA GLN A 29 -5.64 -10.33 3.21
C GLN A 29 -5.76 -8.90 3.74
N ILE A 30 -6.09 -7.93 2.88
CA ILE A 30 -6.02 -6.50 3.24
C ILE A 30 -6.85 -6.18 4.49
N PHE A 31 -8.00 -6.84 4.68
CA PHE A 31 -8.92 -6.58 5.79
C PHE A 31 -8.38 -6.92 7.19
N VAL A 32 -7.24 -7.63 7.31
CA VAL A 32 -6.53 -7.83 8.59
C VAL A 32 -5.31 -6.92 8.75
N THR A 33 -5.13 -5.96 7.85
CA THR A 33 -4.04 -4.97 7.86
C THR A 33 -4.58 -3.58 8.17
N ARG A 34 -3.70 -2.58 8.14
CA ARG A 34 -4.00 -1.14 8.29
C ARG A 34 -3.61 -0.33 7.06
N SER A 35 -3.57 -0.95 5.89
CA SER A 35 -3.21 -0.31 4.63
C SER A 35 -4.35 0.52 4.04
N ASP A 36 -4.02 1.64 3.41
CA ASP A 36 -4.92 2.34 2.50
C ASP A 36 -5.09 1.53 1.20
N VAL A 37 -6.28 1.59 0.60
CA VAL A 37 -6.61 1.07 -0.72
C VAL A 37 -6.91 2.24 -1.65
N VAL A 38 -6.06 2.44 -2.65
CA VAL A 38 -6.21 3.51 -3.65
C VAL A 38 -6.67 2.91 -4.98
N LEU A 39 -7.84 3.32 -5.45
CA LEU A 39 -8.39 2.89 -6.73
C LEU A 39 -7.85 3.78 -7.84
N VAL A 40 -7.15 3.18 -8.81
CA VAL A 40 -6.59 3.87 -9.97
C VAL A 40 -7.25 3.37 -11.24
N SER A 41 -7.87 4.28 -11.99
CA SER A 41 -8.51 4.00 -13.28
C SER A 41 -7.64 4.49 -14.45
N GLY A 42 -8.03 4.17 -15.69
CA GLY A 42 -7.41 4.72 -16.89
C GLY A 42 -6.02 4.16 -17.25
N ILE A 43 -5.51 3.20 -16.47
CA ILE A 43 -4.21 2.54 -16.70
C ILE A 43 -4.09 2.01 -18.14
N HIS A 44 -5.12 1.31 -18.65
CA HIS A 44 -5.09 0.73 -20.00
C HIS A 44 -5.09 1.77 -21.14
N ARG A 45 -5.42 3.03 -20.86
CA ARG A 45 -5.37 4.14 -21.83
C ARG A 45 -4.10 5.00 -21.70
N GLY A 46 -3.24 4.71 -20.72
CA GLY A 46 -2.12 5.60 -20.38
C GLY A 46 -2.54 6.87 -19.64
N GLU A 47 -3.75 6.91 -19.07
CA GLU A 47 -4.30 8.07 -18.36
C GLU A 47 -4.62 7.70 -16.89
N PRO A 48 -3.61 7.40 -16.05
CA PRO A 48 -3.85 6.96 -14.69
C PRO A 48 -4.50 8.07 -13.85
N LYS A 49 -5.62 7.74 -13.19
CA LYS A 49 -6.35 8.67 -12.31
C LYS A 49 -6.78 7.99 -11.03
N ILE A 50 -6.47 8.60 -9.89
CA ILE A 50 -7.03 8.21 -8.59
C ILE A 50 -8.52 8.55 -8.60
N VAL A 51 -9.36 7.54 -8.34
CA VAL A 51 -10.83 7.67 -8.36
C VAL A 51 -11.48 7.32 -7.03
N GLY A 52 -10.70 6.84 -6.06
CA GLY A 52 -11.18 6.56 -4.71
C GLY A 52 -10.05 6.18 -3.76
N ARG A 53 -10.24 6.48 -2.48
CA ARG A 53 -9.33 6.16 -1.38
C ARG A 53 -10.13 5.57 -0.23
N TYR A 54 -9.71 4.41 0.24
CA TYR A 54 -10.39 3.67 1.29
C TYR A 54 -9.38 3.15 2.32
N ASP A 55 -9.84 2.86 3.53
CA ASP A 55 -9.07 2.08 4.50
C ASP A 55 -9.21 0.57 4.24
N SER A 56 -8.49 -0.23 5.03
CA SER A 56 -8.50 -1.69 4.92
C SER A 56 -9.85 -2.35 5.23
N LEU A 57 -10.76 -1.64 5.88
CA LEU A 57 -12.09 -2.10 6.27
C LEU A 57 -13.20 -1.62 5.32
N GLY A 58 -12.84 -0.88 4.27
CA GLY A 58 -13.75 -0.41 3.23
C GLY A 58 -14.42 0.95 3.52
N ASN A 59 -13.97 1.67 4.54
CA ASN A 59 -14.44 3.04 4.78
C ASN A 59 -13.76 4.00 3.82
N SER A 60 -14.50 4.98 3.30
CA SER A 60 -13.93 6.04 2.46
C SER A 60 -13.05 6.98 3.30
N LEU A 61 -11.87 7.30 2.79
CA LEU A 61 -10.96 8.28 3.40
C LEU A 61 -11.24 9.72 2.94
N GLY A 62 -12.32 9.93 2.19
CA GLY A 62 -12.64 11.21 1.57
C GLY A 62 -11.95 11.42 0.22
N ALA A 63 -12.35 12.50 -0.46
CA ALA A 63 -11.69 12.99 -1.68
C ALA A 63 -10.41 13.74 -1.33
#